data_AF-A0AAV5UB45-F1
#
_entry.id   AF-A0AAV5UB45-F1
#
_cell.length_a   1.000
_cell.length_b   1.000
_cell.length_c   1.000
_cell.angle_alpha   90.00
_cell.angle_beta   90.00
_cell.angle_gamma   90.00
#
_symmetry.space_group_name_H-M   'P 1'
#
loop_
_entity.id
_entity.type
_entity.pdbx_description
1 polymer ?
#
loop_
_entity_poly.entity_id
_entity_poly.type
_entity_poly.pdbx_seq_one_letter_code
_entity_poly.pdbx_strand_id
1 'polypeptide(L)'
;VQDLTTPRGSRLACLDRYRIFAMVWVFCNHLGSEGRVDILERLPSAEAFKTAVHTDPVLGALLGNSALGVEVFLVLSGILIAKGFRRTVKGKRLQTHWALYLLRRSIRLWLVMAPFLLIAVGPLLRLLLPRFHGTMLTACGWKGLQLHLTFRGNQQDHPTCLGYLWYLGLDFQLHLLVPLVVIVLWKWRSAGLALVVFLVGRSIYMRGVHCMLFSTCNASDVDIPFIHIASLSTEEMERMYRGLWGIYSHVSTKAGPFLLAVVVGVWEAEGVTITKRYSTCLFWGGLTIGVATIYAILPQYWWPDMDTNLYNLAYTASFRTIFSLAVLAMIASSALSENP
;
A
#
# COMPACT_ATOMS: atom_id res chain seq x y z
N VAL A 1 30.20 17.44 -12.44
CA VAL A 1 30.87 16.12 -12.50
C VAL A 1 31.17 15.55 -11.10
N GLN A 2 31.55 16.37 -10.10
CA GLN A 2 31.75 15.93 -8.71
C GLN A 2 30.50 15.35 -7.99
N ASP A 3 29.28 15.79 -8.36
CA ASP A 3 28.02 15.25 -7.82
C ASP A 3 27.67 13.83 -8.31
N LEU A 4 28.36 13.34 -9.35
CA LEU A 4 28.14 12.01 -9.94
C LEU A 4 29.12 10.96 -9.41
N THR A 5 30.15 11.36 -8.66
CA THR A 5 31.25 10.49 -8.18
C THR A 5 31.35 10.42 -6.66
N THR A 6 30.59 11.22 -5.92
CA THR A 6 30.47 11.06 -4.47
C THR A 6 29.63 9.82 -4.19
N PRO A 7 30.11 8.84 -3.41
CA PRO A 7 29.24 7.79 -2.89
C PRO A 7 28.14 8.50 -2.11
N ARG A 8 26.90 8.46 -2.62
CA ARG A 8 25.74 8.91 -1.86
C ARG A 8 25.45 7.87 -0.78
N GLY A 9 26.35 7.75 0.20
CA GLY A 9 26.14 7.03 1.45
C GLY A 9 25.13 7.76 2.33
N SER A 10 23.96 8.07 1.78
CA SER A 10 22.81 8.50 2.56
C SER A 10 22.45 7.35 3.50
N ARG A 11 22.19 7.63 4.78
CA ARG A 11 21.66 6.63 5.74
C ARG A 11 20.41 5.91 5.20
N LEU A 12 19.72 6.50 4.23
CA LEU A 12 18.57 5.94 3.52
C LEU A 12 18.92 5.14 2.24
N ALA A 13 20.18 4.84 1.96
CA ALA A 13 20.55 3.94 0.85
C ALA A 13 19.99 2.52 1.07
N CYS A 14 19.76 2.12 2.32
CA CYS A 14 19.11 0.86 2.67
C CYS A 14 17.70 0.72 2.07
N LEU A 15 17.01 1.83 1.79
CA LEU A 15 15.64 1.84 1.27
C LEU A 15 15.52 1.18 -0.11
N ASP A 16 16.58 1.17 -0.91
CA ASP A 16 16.56 0.57 -2.24
C ASP A 16 16.39 -0.95 -2.17
N ARG A 17 16.93 -1.61 -1.13
CA ARG A 17 16.75 -3.06 -0.91
C ARG A 17 15.28 -3.40 -0.66
N TYR A 18 14.63 -2.64 0.22
CA TYR A 18 13.20 -2.80 0.51
C TYR A 18 12.35 -2.49 -0.73
N ARG A 19 12.75 -1.50 -1.53
CA ARG A 19 12.06 -1.16 -2.77
C ARG A 19 12.07 -2.32 -3.77
N ILE A 20 13.24 -2.92 -4.00
CA ILE A 20 13.38 -4.06 -4.92
C ILE A 20 12.53 -5.23 -4.43
N PHE A 21 12.62 -5.57 -3.14
CA PHE A 21 11.81 -6.64 -2.55
C PHE A 21 10.31 -6.40 -2.74
N ALA A 22 9.83 -5.18 -2.45
CA ALA A 22 8.43 -4.80 -2.63
C ALA A 22 7.98 -4.86 -4.09
N MET A 23 8.82 -4.43 -5.04
CA MET A 23 8.54 -4.51 -6.48
C MET A 23 8.37 -5.96 -6.92
N VAL A 24 9.31 -6.84 -6.56
CA VAL A 24 9.24 -8.26 -6.93
C VAL A 24 7.99 -8.89 -6.35
N TRP A 25 7.68 -8.64 -5.07
CA TRP A 25 6.53 -9.24 -4.42
C TRP A 25 5.20 -8.79 -5.03
N VAL A 26 5.04 -7.50 -5.32
CA VAL A 26 3.86 -6.95 -5.99
C VAL A 26 3.74 -7.47 -7.43
N PHE A 27 4.85 -7.56 -8.16
CA PHE A 27 4.83 -8.13 -9.52
C PHE A 27 4.44 -9.60 -9.52
N CYS A 28 4.99 -10.41 -8.61
CA CYS A 28 4.59 -11.81 -8.45
C CYS A 28 3.09 -11.92 -8.17
N ASN A 29 2.52 -11.04 -7.34
CA ASN A 29 1.07 -11.02 -7.12
C ASN A 29 0.29 -10.71 -8.38
N HIS A 30 0.61 -9.62 -9.08
CA HIS A 30 -0.13 -9.24 -10.29
C HIS A 30 -0.02 -10.31 -11.37
N LEU A 31 1.14 -10.94 -11.53
CA LEU A 31 1.33 -12.06 -12.47
C LEU A 31 0.56 -13.31 -12.06
N GLY A 32 0.47 -13.61 -10.75
CA GLY A 32 -0.26 -14.77 -10.22
C GLY A 32 -1.77 -14.57 -10.10
N SER A 33 -2.26 -13.33 -10.24
CA SER A 33 -3.67 -12.95 -10.15
C SER A 33 -4.13 -12.23 -11.43
N GLU A 34 -4.26 -10.91 -11.40
CA GLU A 34 -4.87 -10.07 -12.44
C GLU A 34 -4.24 -10.23 -13.85
N GLY A 35 -3.00 -10.67 -13.95
CA GLY A 35 -2.26 -10.88 -15.19
C GLY A 35 -2.56 -12.19 -15.91
N ARG A 36 -3.37 -13.09 -15.33
CA ARG A 36 -3.65 -14.39 -15.93
C ARG A 36 -4.92 -14.37 -16.78
N VAL A 37 -4.78 -14.86 -18.01
CA VAL A 37 -5.89 -14.95 -18.97
C VAL A 37 -6.99 -15.87 -18.48
N ASP A 38 -6.66 -16.95 -17.78
CA ASP A 38 -7.65 -17.91 -17.28
C ASP A 38 -8.55 -17.35 -16.18
N ILE A 39 -8.07 -16.40 -15.37
CA ILE A 39 -8.90 -15.63 -14.43
C ILE A 39 -9.88 -14.75 -15.21
N LEU A 40 -9.42 -14.07 -16.27
CA LEU A 40 -10.28 -13.24 -17.12
C LEU A 40 -11.34 -14.07 -17.88
N GLU A 41 -10.96 -15.26 -18.33
CA GLU A 41 -11.82 -16.20 -19.06
C GLU A 41 -12.65 -17.11 -18.15
N ARG A 42 -12.48 -16.99 -16.82
CA ARG A 42 -13.20 -17.78 -15.81
C ARG A 42 -13.05 -19.29 -16.03
N LEU A 43 -11.85 -19.71 -16.40
CA LEU A 43 -11.55 -21.13 -16.65
C LEU A 43 -11.32 -21.86 -15.32
N PRO A 44 -11.59 -23.18 -15.25
CA PRO A 44 -11.34 -23.99 -14.04
C PRO A 44 -9.89 -23.94 -13.54
N SER A 45 -8.92 -23.62 -14.39
CA SER A 45 -7.51 -23.46 -14.01
C SER A 45 -7.25 -22.27 -13.09
N ALA A 46 -8.13 -21.26 -13.09
CA ALA A 46 -8.09 -20.15 -12.15
C ALA A 46 -8.40 -20.62 -10.71
N GLU A 47 -9.50 -21.36 -10.54
CA GLU A 47 -9.91 -21.94 -9.26
C GLU A 47 -8.92 -23.00 -8.75
N ALA A 48 -8.38 -23.84 -9.65
CA ALA A 48 -7.35 -24.81 -9.31
C ALA A 48 -6.10 -24.13 -8.73
N PHE A 49 -5.66 -23.01 -9.33
CA PHE A 49 -4.54 -22.25 -8.80
C PHE A 49 -4.88 -21.55 -7.47
N LYS A 50 -6.06 -20.94 -7.36
CA LYS A 50 -6.50 -20.33 -6.10
C LYS A 50 -6.45 -21.36 -4.96
N THR A 51 -6.97 -22.56 -5.22
CA THR A 51 -6.92 -23.68 -4.28
C THR A 51 -5.49 -24.09 -3.95
N ALA A 52 -4.60 -24.17 -4.94
CA ALA A 52 -3.18 -24.47 -4.72
C ALA A 52 -2.50 -23.42 -3.83
N VAL A 53 -2.78 -22.13 -4.05
CA VAL A 53 -2.28 -21.04 -3.20
C VAL A 53 -2.84 -21.15 -1.78
N HIS A 54 -4.13 -21.44 -1.60
CA HIS A 54 -4.73 -21.51 -0.26
C HIS A 54 -4.26 -22.73 0.53
N THR A 55 -3.88 -23.81 -0.15
CA THR A 55 -3.44 -25.07 0.49
C THR A 55 -1.93 -25.14 0.72
N ASP A 56 -1.12 -24.34 0.04
CA ASP A 56 0.34 -24.33 0.24
C ASP A 56 0.73 -23.58 1.53
N PRO A 57 1.34 -24.24 2.52
CA PRO A 57 1.64 -23.63 3.81
C PRO A 57 2.79 -22.61 3.77
N VAL A 58 3.59 -22.57 2.70
CA VAL A 58 4.78 -21.72 2.58
C VAL A 58 4.54 -20.58 1.59
N LEU A 59 4.23 -20.92 0.35
CA LEU A 59 3.97 -19.95 -0.71
C LEU A 59 2.58 -19.33 -0.59
N GLY A 60 1.61 -20.05 -0.02
CA GLY A 60 0.25 -19.57 0.17
C GLY A 60 0.16 -18.33 1.03
N ALA A 61 0.85 -18.32 2.17
CA ALA A 61 0.93 -17.15 3.04
C ALA A 61 1.62 -15.96 2.35
N LEU A 62 2.72 -16.21 1.62
CA LEU A 62 3.47 -15.17 0.91
C LEU A 62 2.67 -14.54 -0.23
N LEU A 63 2.02 -15.36 -1.06
CA LEU A 63 1.16 -14.87 -2.14
C LEU A 63 -0.12 -14.26 -1.59
N GLY A 64 -0.68 -14.86 -0.54
CA GLY A 64 -1.90 -14.44 0.11
C GLY A 64 -1.83 -13.12 0.86
N ASN A 65 -0.65 -12.75 1.33
CA ASN A 65 -0.37 -11.45 1.92
C ASN A 65 0.45 -10.55 1.00
N SER A 66 0.53 -10.84 -0.29
CA SER A 66 1.39 -10.10 -1.21
C SER A 66 1.06 -8.61 -1.34
N ALA A 67 -0.18 -8.22 -1.00
CA ALA A 67 -0.58 -6.84 -0.84
C ALA A 67 0.17 -6.08 0.29
N LEU A 68 0.93 -6.77 1.14
CA LEU A 68 1.87 -6.16 2.09
C LEU A 68 3.09 -5.53 1.40
N GLY A 69 3.42 -5.94 0.16
CA GLY A 69 4.43 -5.27 -0.64
C GLY A 69 4.08 -3.79 -0.89
N VAL A 70 2.79 -3.47 -1.02
CA VAL A 70 2.30 -2.08 -1.12
C VAL A 70 2.60 -1.29 0.16
N GLU A 71 2.52 -1.93 1.32
CA GLU A 71 2.78 -1.27 2.60
C GLU A 71 4.24 -0.90 2.77
N VAL A 72 5.16 -1.65 2.16
CA VAL A 72 6.56 -1.26 2.07
C VAL A 72 6.68 0.05 1.28
N PHE A 73 5.99 0.21 0.14
CA PHE A 73 6.03 1.46 -0.62
C PHE A 73 5.46 2.65 0.16
N LEU A 74 4.37 2.46 0.92
CA LEU A 74 3.83 3.50 1.80
C LEU A 74 4.84 3.90 2.90
N VAL A 75 5.53 2.92 3.48
CA VAL A 75 6.62 3.17 4.45
C VAL A 75 7.75 3.97 3.81
N LEU A 76 8.23 3.57 2.64
CA LEU A 76 9.29 4.30 1.93
C LEU A 76 8.85 5.73 1.60
N SER A 77 7.62 5.88 1.14
CA SER A 77 6.99 7.15 0.79
C SER A 77 6.97 8.11 1.99
N GLY A 78 6.48 7.66 3.14
CA GLY A 78 6.38 8.44 4.38
C GLY A 78 7.74 8.92 4.90
N ILE A 79 8.77 8.07 4.89
CA ILE A 79 10.14 8.46 5.30
C ILE A 79 10.68 9.55 4.38
N LEU A 80 10.61 9.34 3.07
CA LEU A 80 11.22 10.22 2.08
C LEU A 80 10.57 11.61 2.06
N ILE A 81 9.24 11.66 2.18
CA ILE A 81 8.54 12.94 2.18
C ILE A 81 8.78 13.72 3.47
N ALA A 82 8.77 13.08 4.64
CA ALA A 82 9.05 13.75 5.90
C ALA A 82 10.45 14.40 5.89
N LYS A 83 11.46 13.67 5.40
CA LYS A 83 12.82 14.19 5.22
C LYS A 83 12.88 15.35 4.23
N GLY A 84 12.27 15.20 3.06
CA GLY A 84 12.25 16.23 2.01
C GLY A 84 11.57 17.52 2.46
N PHE A 85 10.44 17.39 3.16
CA PHE A 85 9.69 18.51 3.70
C PHE A 85 10.50 19.26 4.78
N ARG A 86 11.16 18.57 5.71
CA ARG A 86 11.99 19.20 6.74
C ARG A 86 13.12 20.06 6.16
N ARG A 87 13.73 19.63 5.05
CA ARG A 87 14.77 20.43 4.36
C ARG A 87 14.21 21.73 3.77
N THR A 88 12.94 21.74 3.41
CA THR A 88 12.31 22.85 2.67
C THR A 88 11.76 23.94 3.61
N VAL A 89 11.33 23.60 4.82
CA VAL A 89 10.71 24.53 5.78
C VAL A 89 11.71 25.53 6.40
N LYS A 90 13.02 25.26 6.35
CA LYS A 90 14.06 26.07 7.01
C LYS A 90 14.29 27.48 6.43
N GLY A 91 13.58 27.93 5.39
CA GLY A 91 13.94 29.21 4.76
C GLY A 91 12.86 30.05 4.06
N LYS A 92 11.60 29.62 3.92
CA LYS A 92 10.59 30.35 3.10
C LYS A 92 9.14 30.14 3.58
N ARG A 93 8.20 30.88 2.97
CA ARG A 93 6.74 30.79 3.23
C ARG A 93 6.21 29.39 2.92
N LEU A 94 5.80 28.66 3.97
CA LEU A 94 5.34 27.28 3.95
C LEU A 94 4.30 26.99 2.84
N GLN A 95 3.30 27.86 2.68
CA GLN A 95 2.19 27.70 1.74
C GLN A 95 2.67 27.59 0.28
N THR A 96 3.57 28.48 -0.15
CA THR A 96 4.09 28.52 -1.52
C THR A 96 4.92 27.28 -1.85
N HIS A 97 5.75 26.83 -0.91
CA HIS A 97 6.54 25.61 -1.09
C HIS A 97 5.69 24.36 -1.14
N TRP A 98 4.64 24.31 -0.32
CA TRP A 98 3.72 23.20 -0.31
C TRP A 98 2.93 23.09 -1.61
N ALA A 99 2.37 24.21 -2.09
CA ALA A 99 1.67 24.25 -3.37
C ALA A 99 2.60 23.84 -4.52
N LEU A 100 3.83 24.35 -4.55
CA LEU A 100 4.81 24.00 -5.58
C LEU A 100 5.28 22.54 -5.49
N TYR A 101 5.38 21.99 -4.28
CA TYR A 101 5.63 20.57 -4.06
C TYR A 101 4.51 19.72 -4.67
N LEU A 102 3.25 20.03 -4.34
CA LEU A 102 2.09 19.30 -4.85
C LEU A 102 2.00 19.41 -6.38
N LEU A 103 2.22 20.61 -6.95
CA LEU A 103 2.23 20.79 -8.39
C LEU A 103 3.28 19.91 -9.09
N ARG A 104 4.53 19.94 -8.62
CA ARG A 104 5.60 19.09 -9.19
C ARG A 104 5.29 17.60 -9.05
N ARG A 105 4.71 17.21 -7.91
CA ARG A 105 4.31 15.83 -7.66
C ARG A 105 3.17 15.42 -8.60
N SER A 106 2.14 16.23 -8.76
CA SER A 106 1.02 15.97 -9.67
C SER A 106 1.52 15.81 -11.10
N ILE A 107 2.38 16.71 -11.58
CA ILE A 107 3.00 16.61 -12.91
C ILE A 107 3.77 15.31 -13.05
N ARG A 108 4.62 14.96 -12.07
CA ARG A 108 5.38 13.69 -12.10
C ARG A 108 4.47 12.47 -12.19
N LEU A 109 3.38 12.43 -11.42
CA LEU A 109 2.44 11.31 -11.43
C LEU A 109 1.66 11.26 -12.75
N TRP A 110 1.21 12.40 -13.28
CA TRP A 110 0.53 12.47 -14.57
C TRP A 110 1.43 12.05 -15.74
N LEU A 111 2.71 12.43 -15.74
CA LEU A 111 3.67 12.01 -16.77
C LEU A 111 3.84 10.50 -16.84
N VAL A 112 3.75 9.81 -15.70
CA VAL A 112 3.80 8.35 -15.65
C VAL A 112 2.45 7.74 -15.99
N MET A 113 1.35 8.29 -15.48
CA MET A 113 0.01 7.70 -15.57
C MET A 113 -0.68 7.92 -16.92
N ALA A 114 -0.53 9.12 -17.51
CA ALA A 114 -1.23 9.48 -18.75
C ALA A 114 -0.91 8.55 -19.93
N PRO A 115 0.35 8.12 -20.18
CA PRO A 115 0.63 7.12 -21.21
C PRO A 115 -0.13 5.80 -21.02
N PHE A 116 -0.23 5.28 -19.80
CA PHE A 116 -1.00 4.04 -19.55
C PHE A 116 -2.48 4.21 -19.83
N LEU A 117 -3.07 5.33 -19.41
CA LEU A 117 -4.47 5.64 -19.69
C LEU A 117 -4.72 5.78 -21.20
N LEU A 118 -3.84 6.49 -21.91
CA LEU A 118 -3.93 6.66 -23.36
C LEU A 118 -3.79 5.33 -24.11
N ILE A 119 -2.92 4.43 -23.66
CA ILE A 119 -2.81 3.08 -24.23
C ILE A 119 -4.09 2.28 -23.94
N ALA A 120 -4.58 2.32 -22.70
CA ALA A 120 -5.76 1.55 -22.26
C ALA A 120 -7.03 1.88 -23.05
N VAL A 121 -7.27 3.15 -23.36
CA VAL A 121 -8.44 3.58 -24.15
C VAL A 121 -8.10 3.87 -25.61
N GLY A 122 -6.85 3.65 -26.03
CA GLY A 122 -6.33 4.05 -27.33
C GLY A 122 -6.41 2.98 -28.41
N PRO A 123 -6.13 3.36 -29.67
CA PRO A 123 -6.20 2.45 -30.83
C PRO A 123 -5.14 1.34 -30.78
N LEU A 124 -4.01 1.55 -30.09
CA LEU A 124 -2.95 0.55 -29.97
C LEU A 124 -3.46 -0.72 -29.25
N LEU A 125 -4.13 -0.55 -28.11
CA LEU A 125 -4.66 -1.70 -27.38
C LEU A 125 -5.85 -2.33 -28.12
N ARG A 126 -6.65 -1.52 -28.82
CA ARG A 126 -7.71 -2.04 -29.72
C ARG A 126 -7.15 -2.98 -30.78
N LEU A 127 -5.98 -2.67 -31.35
CA LEU A 127 -5.33 -3.49 -32.37
C LEU A 127 -4.72 -4.78 -31.78
N LEU A 128 -4.01 -4.67 -30.66
CA LEU A 128 -3.25 -5.79 -30.08
C LEU A 128 -4.13 -6.74 -29.25
N LEU A 129 -5.07 -6.19 -28.47
CA LEU A 129 -5.88 -6.91 -27.48
C LEU A 129 -7.33 -6.38 -27.50
N PRO A 130 -8.10 -6.60 -28.57
CA PRO A 130 -9.41 -5.97 -28.79
C PRO A 130 -10.43 -6.28 -27.68
N ARG A 131 -10.41 -7.50 -27.12
CA ARG A 131 -11.27 -7.88 -25.99
C ARG A 131 -10.95 -7.07 -24.73
N PHE A 132 -9.67 -7.01 -24.36
CA PHE A 132 -9.20 -6.26 -23.19
C PHE A 132 -9.45 -4.75 -23.36
N HIS A 133 -9.29 -4.22 -24.57
CA HIS A 133 -9.65 -2.84 -24.90
C HIS A 133 -11.13 -2.55 -24.65
N GLY A 134 -12.05 -3.46 -25.03
CA GLY A 134 -13.48 -3.31 -24.74
C GLY A 134 -13.75 -3.19 -23.24
N THR A 135 -13.17 -4.08 -22.43
CA THR A 135 -13.28 -4.01 -20.96
C THR A 135 -12.70 -2.71 -20.39
N MET A 136 -11.53 -2.29 -20.86
CA MET A 136 -10.88 -1.05 -20.42
C MET A 136 -11.69 0.18 -20.81
N LEU A 137 -12.30 0.22 -22.00
CA LEU A 137 -13.14 1.34 -22.42
C LEU A 137 -14.34 1.52 -21.46
N THR A 138 -14.99 0.42 -21.07
CA THR A 138 -16.09 0.42 -20.10
C THR A 138 -15.62 0.81 -18.70
N ALA A 139 -14.53 0.22 -18.20
CA ALA A 139 -14.02 0.47 -16.84
C ALA A 139 -13.41 1.89 -16.68
N CYS A 140 -12.79 2.41 -17.74
CA CYS A 140 -12.23 3.76 -17.77
C CYS A 140 -13.31 4.82 -17.92
N GLY A 141 -14.14 4.75 -18.97
CA GLY A 141 -15.16 5.75 -19.25
C GLY A 141 -14.68 7.20 -19.04
N TRP A 142 -15.62 8.13 -18.89
CA TRP A 142 -15.26 9.49 -18.48
C TRP A 142 -15.00 9.59 -16.96
N LYS A 143 -15.84 8.92 -16.16
CA LYS A 143 -15.77 8.97 -14.69
C LYS A 143 -14.48 8.35 -14.15
N GLY A 144 -14.07 7.18 -14.64
CA GLY A 144 -12.83 6.53 -14.19
C GLY A 144 -11.59 7.33 -14.59
N LEU A 145 -11.57 7.88 -15.82
CA LEU A 145 -10.51 8.78 -16.26
C LEU A 145 -10.40 10.02 -15.35
N GLN A 146 -11.53 10.68 -15.07
CA GLN A 146 -11.56 11.84 -14.18
C GLN A 146 -11.05 11.50 -12.77
N LEU A 147 -11.41 10.32 -12.24
CA LEU A 147 -10.96 9.89 -10.93
C LEU A 147 -9.46 9.64 -10.89
N HIS A 148 -8.86 9.05 -11.93
CA HIS A 148 -7.40 8.94 -12.03
C HIS A 148 -6.71 10.29 -12.12
N LEU A 149 -7.18 11.16 -13.02
CA LEU A 149 -6.60 12.50 -13.21
C LEU A 149 -6.69 13.38 -11.95
N THR A 150 -7.72 13.15 -11.11
CA THR A 150 -7.90 13.85 -9.82
C THR A 150 -7.33 13.09 -8.61
N PHE A 151 -6.57 12.02 -8.82
CA PHE A 151 -5.98 11.18 -7.76
C PHE A 151 -7.01 10.59 -6.79
N ARG A 152 -8.20 10.25 -7.28
CA ARG A 152 -9.33 9.64 -6.53
C ARG A 152 -9.73 8.25 -7.04
N GLY A 153 -8.90 7.61 -7.88
CA GLY A 153 -9.17 6.25 -8.39
C GLY A 153 -9.35 5.20 -7.30
N ASN A 154 -8.74 5.40 -6.12
CA ASN A 154 -8.88 4.54 -4.95
C ASN A 154 -10.22 4.70 -4.20
N GLN A 155 -11.14 5.56 -4.65
CA GLN A 155 -12.46 5.75 -4.04
C GLN A 155 -13.60 5.22 -4.93
N GLN A 156 -13.25 4.44 -5.95
CA GLN A 156 -14.24 3.86 -6.86
C GLN A 156 -14.92 2.65 -6.24
N ASP A 157 -16.22 2.56 -6.47
CA ASP A 157 -17.07 1.48 -5.95
C ASP A 157 -17.22 0.28 -6.90
N HIS A 158 -16.64 0.37 -8.09
CA HIS A 158 -16.75 -0.60 -9.19
C HIS A 158 -15.36 -0.91 -9.74
N PRO A 159 -15.19 -1.97 -10.56
CA PRO A 159 -13.91 -2.31 -11.18
C PRO A 159 -13.24 -1.09 -11.78
N THR A 160 -12.05 -0.80 -11.28
CA THR A 160 -11.34 0.43 -11.57
C THR A 160 -10.57 0.30 -12.87
N CYS A 161 -10.66 1.33 -13.70
CA CYS A 161 -9.77 1.50 -14.85
C CYS A 161 -8.33 1.27 -14.42
N LEU A 162 -7.61 0.33 -15.04
CA LEU A 162 -6.22 0.02 -14.67
C LEU A 162 -6.06 -0.07 -13.15
N GLY A 163 -6.78 -1.01 -12.53
CA GLY A 163 -7.04 -0.94 -11.09
C GLY A 163 -5.81 -0.78 -10.23
N TYR A 164 -4.69 -1.40 -10.59
CA TYR A 164 -3.36 -1.24 -9.99
C TYR A 164 -2.86 0.22 -9.84
N LEU A 165 -3.42 1.20 -10.56
CA LEU A 165 -3.10 2.62 -10.40
C LEU A 165 -3.73 3.27 -9.15
N TRP A 166 -4.64 2.58 -8.45
CA TRP A 166 -5.28 3.06 -7.22
C TRP A 166 -4.26 3.58 -6.20
N TYR A 167 -3.08 2.93 -6.12
CA TYR A 167 -2.00 3.28 -5.21
C TYR A 167 -1.53 4.73 -5.41
N LEU A 168 -1.48 5.23 -6.65
CA LEU A 168 -1.02 6.60 -6.92
C LEU A 168 -1.96 7.64 -6.30
N GLY A 169 -3.27 7.37 -6.35
CA GLY A 169 -4.29 8.19 -5.70
C GLY A 169 -4.15 8.18 -4.19
N LEU A 170 -4.06 6.98 -3.60
CA LEU A 170 -3.83 6.80 -2.16
C LEU A 170 -2.58 7.57 -1.69
N ASP A 171 -1.44 7.34 -2.36
CA ASP A 171 -0.16 7.96 -2.00
C ASP A 171 -0.26 9.48 -2.10
N PHE A 172 -0.84 10.03 -3.18
CA PHE A 172 -1.04 11.48 -3.31
C PHE A 172 -1.94 12.04 -2.20
N GLN A 173 -3.05 11.38 -1.85
CA GLN A 173 -3.94 11.82 -0.77
C GLN A 173 -3.24 11.83 0.60
N LEU A 174 -2.41 10.83 0.88
CA LEU A 174 -1.60 10.79 2.11
C LEU A 174 -0.56 11.92 2.16
N HIS A 175 0.00 12.29 1.01
CA HIS A 175 0.90 13.44 0.92
C HIS A 175 0.22 14.75 1.33
N LEU A 176 -1.08 14.93 1.09
CA LEU A 176 -1.83 16.11 1.54
C LEU A 176 -1.78 16.28 3.06
N LEU A 177 -1.68 15.19 3.83
CA LEU A 177 -1.64 15.19 5.29
C LEU A 177 -0.25 15.49 5.87
N VAL A 178 0.82 15.34 5.08
CA VAL A 178 2.20 15.45 5.55
C VAL A 178 2.51 16.78 6.24
N PRO A 179 2.17 17.97 5.69
CA PRO A 179 2.56 19.22 6.32
C PRO A 179 2.00 19.33 7.73
N LEU A 180 0.73 18.94 7.91
CA LEU A 180 0.07 18.98 9.21
C LEU A 180 0.83 18.07 10.20
N VAL A 181 1.03 16.80 9.84
CA VAL A 181 1.67 15.81 10.71
C VAL A 181 3.11 16.19 11.03
N VAL A 182 3.91 16.58 10.03
CA VAL A 182 5.32 16.94 10.23
C VAL A 182 5.48 18.22 11.03
N ILE A 183 4.65 19.25 10.79
CA ILE A 183 4.73 20.52 11.55
C ILE A 183 4.39 20.28 13.01
N VAL A 184 3.34 19.51 13.32
CA VAL A 184 2.95 19.22 14.70
C VAL A 184 4.01 18.36 15.39
N LEU A 185 4.52 17.30 14.73
CA LEU A 185 5.62 16.48 15.25
C LEU A 185 6.88 17.29 15.57
N TRP A 186 7.17 18.28 14.74
CA TRP A 186 8.36 19.10 14.91
C TRP A 186 8.20 20.17 16.00
N LYS A 187 7.08 20.91 16.01
CA LYS A 187 6.84 21.98 17.00
C LYS A 187 6.47 21.44 18.37
N TRP A 188 5.69 20.37 18.42
CA TRP A 188 5.11 19.81 19.63
C TRP A 188 5.19 18.29 19.60
N ARG A 189 6.40 17.77 19.86
CA ARG A 189 6.71 16.34 19.69
C ARG A 189 5.67 15.40 20.32
N SER A 190 5.29 15.63 21.57
CA SER A 190 4.29 14.81 22.25
C SER A 190 2.90 14.89 21.59
N ALA A 191 2.46 16.09 21.20
CA ALA A 191 1.18 16.27 20.52
C ALA A 191 1.19 15.66 19.11
N GLY A 192 2.31 15.74 18.40
CA GLY A 192 2.46 15.12 17.08
C GLY A 192 2.49 13.60 17.15
N LEU A 193 3.16 13.03 18.15
CA LEU A 193 3.11 11.58 18.39
C LEU A 193 1.69 11.13 18.77
N ALA A 194 0.99 11.88 19.63
CA ALA A 194 -0.40 11.61 19.96
C ALA A 194 -1.32 11.68 18.72
N LEU A 195 -1.11 12.67 17.84
CA LEU A 195 -1.84 12.78 16.57
C LEU A 195 -1.59 11.57 15.65
N VAL A 196 -0.33 11.11 15.52
CA VAL A 196 0.00 9.92 14.73
C VAL A 196 -0.67 8.68 15.32
N VAL A 197 -0.56 8.47 16.63
CA VAL A 197 -1.20 7.33 17.31
C VAL A 197 -2.71 7.35 17.10
N PHE A 198 -3.35 8.51 17.24
CA PHE A 198 -4.79 8.67 16.98
C PHE A 198 -5.16 8.33 15.52
N LEU A 199 -4.42 8.85 14.53
CA LEU A 199 -4.72 8.60 13.12
C LEU A 199 -4.47 7.14 12.71
N VAL A 200 -3.42 6.51 13.25
CA VAL A 200 -3.14 5.07 13.06
C VAL A 200 -4.25 4.22 13.70
N GLY A 201 -4.62 4.53 14.94
CA GLY A 201 -5.71 3.84 15.64
C GLY A 201 -7.05 3.99 14.93
N ARG A 202 -7.36 5.19 14.43
CA ARG A 202 -8.52 5.43 13.56
C ARG A 202 -8.44 4.58 12.31
N SER A 203 -7.26 4.40 11.72
CA SER A 203 -7.11 3.61 10.51
C SER A 203 -7.39 2.12 10.72
N ILE A 204 -6.84 1.55 11.80
CA ILE A 204 -7.13 0.18 12.25
C ILE A 204 -8.63 0.01 12.53
N TYR A 205 -9.21 0.94 13.29
CA TYR A 205 -10.64 0.92 13.62
C TYR A 205 -11.52 0.94 12.36
N MET A 206 -11.25 1.86 11.43
CA MET A 206 -12.01 1.95 10.18
C MET A 206 -11.89 0.68 9.35
N ARG A 207 -10.72 0.04 9.32
CA ARG A 207 -10.53 -1.24 8.62
C ARG A 207 -11.34 -2.37 9.26
N GLY A 208 -11.34 -2.46 10.59
CA GLY A 208 -12.17 -3.42 11.33
C GLY A 208 -13.67 -3.21 11.12
N VAL A 209 -14.14 -1.96 11.24
CA VAL A 209 -15.55 -1.62 10.95
C VAL A 209 -15.94 -2.01 9.54
N HIS A 210 -15.09 -1.71 8.55
CA HIS A 210 -15.39 -2.02 7.16
C HIS A 210 -15.46 -3.53 6.92
N CYS A 211 -14.54 -4.33 7.47
CA CYS A 211 -14.64 -5.79 7.31
C CYS A 211 -15.89 -6.36 7.98
N MET A 212 -16.33 -5.81 9.13
CA MET A 212 -17.54 -6.23 9.82
C MET A 212 -18.81 -5.89 9.03
N LEU A 213 -18.92 -4.66 8.52
CA LEU A 213 -20.10 -4.18 7.79
C LEU A 213 -20.37 -4.98 6.51
N PHE A 214 -19.30 -5.44 5.86
CA PHE A 214 -19.37 -6.19 4.61
C PHE A 214 -19.18 -7.69 4.79
N SER A 215 -18.98 -8.17 6.03
CA SER A 215 -18.74 -9.59 6.36
C SER A 215 -17.55 -10.18 5.59
N THR A 216 -16.45 -9.41 5.51
CA THR A 216 -15.22 -9.77 4.79
C THR A 216 -14.01 -9.90 5.71
N CYS A 217 -14.20 -10.09 7.02
CA CYS A 217 -13.08 -10.16 7.97
C CYS A 217 -12.23 -11.44 7.82
N ASN A 218 -12.79 -12.51 7.26
CA ASN A 218 -12.11 -13.76 6.89
C ASN A 218 -11.55 -13.76 5.45
N ALA A 219 -11.82 -12.72 4.67
CA ALA A 219 -11.39 -12.65 3.28
C ALA A 219 -10.05 -11.91 3.14
N SER A 220 -9.25 -12.30 2.16
CA SER A 220 -7.97 -11.67 1.88
C SER A 220 -8.09 -10.61 0.78
N ASP A 221 -7.19 -9.63 0.82
CA ASP A 221 -7.10 -8.63 -0.24
C ASP A 221 -6.64 -9.25 -1.58
N VAL A 222 -5.99 -10.43 -1.57
CA VAL A 222 -5.69 -11.15 -2.82
C VAL A 222 -6.90 -11.82 -3.43
N ASP A 223 -8.04 -11.90 -2.72
CA ASP A 223 -9.26 -12.47 -3.27
C ASP A 223 -9.96 -11.50 -4.23
N ILE A 224 -9.58 -10.21 -4.25
CA ILE A 224 -10.20 -9.18 -5.11
C ILE A 224 -10.28 -9.60 -6.59
N PRO A 225 -9.21 -10.14 -7.21
CA PRO A 225 -9.26 -10.61 -8.59
C PRO A 225 -10.06 -11.91 -8.78
N PHE A 226 -10.39 -12.63 -7.69
CA PHE A 226 -11.09 -13.92 -7.67
C PHE A 226 -12.54 -13.83 -7.15
N ILE A 227 -13.16 -12.64 -7.10
CA ILE A 227 -14.53 -12.43 -6.56
C ILE A 227 -15.62 -13.07 -7.44
N HIS A 228 -15.29 -13.50 -8.66
CA HIS A 228 -16.25 -14.20 -9.52
C HIS A 228 -16.52 -15.63 -9.04
N ILE A 229 -17.45 -15.76 -8.11
CA ILE A 229 -17.93 -17.03 -7.59
C ILE A 229 -19.25 -17.36 -8.28
N ALA A 230 -19.30 -18.48 -9.02
CA ALA A 230 -20.47 -18.86 -9.83
C ALA A 230 -21.78 -19.05 -9.03
N SER A 231 -21.68 -19.22 -7.71
CA SER A 231 -22.82 -19.38 -6.81
C SER A 231 -23.38 -18.08 -6.24
N LEU A 232 -22.72 -16.92 -6.45
CA LEU A 232 -23.18 -15.63 -5.93
C LEU A 232 -23.99 -14.85 -6.97
N SER A 233 -25.03 -14.15 -6.51
CA SER A 233 -25.75 -13.16 -7.31
C SER A 233 -24.87 -11.94 -7.61
N THR A 234 -25.26 -11.15 -8.62
CA THR A 234 -24.56 -9.91 -8.97
C THR A 234 -24.49 -8.93 -7.81
N GLU A 235 -25.56 -8.81 -7.01
CA GLU A 235 -25.61 -7.92 -5.85
C GLU A 235 -24.64 -8.37 -4.73
N GLU A 236 -24.55 -9.68 -4.48
CA GLU A 236 -23.62 -10.24 -3.49
C GLU A 236 -22.16 -10.03 -3.92
N MET A 237 -21.83 -10.22 -5.20
CA MET A 237 -20.50 -9.94 -5.74
C MET A 237 -20.14 -8.46 -5.61
N GLU A 238 -21.06 -7.54 -5.92
CA GLU A 238 -20.83 -6.10 -5.77
C GLU A 238 -20.62 -5.71 -4.30
N ARG A 239 -21.41 -6.28 -3.38
CA ARG A 239 -21.26 -6.04 -1.94
C ARG A 239 -19.89 -6.52 -1.44
N MET A 240 -19.49 -7.74 -1.83
CA MET A 240 -18.19 -8.30 -1.46
C MET A 240 -17.03 -7.46 -2.02
N TYR A 241 -17.12 -7.06 -3.29
CA TYR A 241 -16.14 -6.17 -3.92
C TYR A 241 -16.03 -4.84 -3.19
N ARG A 242 -17.14 -4.17 -2.87
CA ARG A 242 -17.13 -2.92 -2.11
C ARG A 242 -16.45 -3.09 -0.75
N GLY A 243 -16.76 -4.19 -0.05
CA GLY A 243 -16.16 -4.53 1.23
C GLY A 243 -14.64 -4.68 1.17
N LEU A 244 -14.17 -5.54 0.27
CA LEU A 244 -12.75 -5.82 0.05
C LEU A 244 -12.01 -4.61 -0.52
N TRP A 245 -12.57 -3.93 -1.50
CA TRP A 245 -11.96 -2.75 -2.11
C TRP A 245 -11.83 -1.60 -1.11
N GLY A 246 -12.83 -1.37 -0.24
CA GLY A 246 -12.78 -0.31 0.76
C GLY A 246 -11.71 -0.56 1.84
N ILE A 247 -11.52 -1.80 2.29
CA ILE A 247 -10.37 -2.12 3.15
C ILE A 247 -9.05 -2.01 2.37
N TYR A 248 -9.04 -2.33 1.07
CA TYR A 248 -7.84 -2.39 0.26
C TYR A 248 -7.36 -1.04 -0.31
N SER A 249 -8.21 -0.04 -0.50
CA SER A 249 -7.81 1.13 -1.30
C SER A 249 -8.01 2.48 -0.58
N HIS A 250 -8.85 2.54 0.45
CA HIS A 250 -9.18 3.80 1.09
C HIS A 250 -8.06 4.33 1.98
N VAL A 251 -7.86 5.66 2.00
CA VAL A 251 -6.93 6.33 2.93
C VAL A 251 -7.28 6.00 4.37
N SER A 252 -8.57 6.00 4.71
CA SER A 252 -9.04 5.75 6.07
C SER A 252 -8.67 4.36 6.58
N THR A 253 -8.45 3.37 5.71
CA THR A 253 -8.15 1.98 6.11
C THR A 253 -6.67 1.62 5.93
N LYS A 254 -5.87 2.52 5.34
CA LYS A 254 -4.45 2.29 4.99
C LYS A 254 -3.47 3.40 5.37
N ALA A 255 -3.89 4.43 6.11
CA ALA A 255 -2.99 5.53 6.46
C ALA A 255 -1.87 5.15 7.44
N GLY A 256 -2.08 4.11 8.26
CA GLY A 256 -1.18 3.74 9.36
C GLY A 256 0.30 3.59 8.95
N PRO A 257 0.62 2.71 7.98
CA PRO A 257 1.97 2.49 7.46
C PRO A 257 2.72 3.76 7.07
N PHE A 258 2.06 4.65 6.33
CA PHE A 258 2.63 5.94 5.92
C PHE A 258 2.88 6.87 7.11
N LEU A 259 1.92 6.99 8.03
CA LEU A 259 1.99 7.89 9.18
C LEU A 259 3.08 7.48 10.17
N LEU A 260 3.24 6.17 10.42
CA LEU A 260 4.34 5.65 11.24
C LEU A 260 5.70 5.96 10.61
N ALA A 261 5.78 5.84 9.29
CA ALA A 261 7.00 6.11 8.54
C ALA A 261 7.40 7.60 8.53
N VAL A 262 6.42 8.50 8.57
CA VAL A 262 6.67 9.95 8.74
C VAL A 262 7.43 10.22 10.04
N VAL A 263 7.11 9.53 11.14
CA VAL A 263 7.83 9.69 12.43
C VAL A 263 9.31 9.33 12.28
N VAL A 264 9.61 8.17 11.69
CA VAL A 264 11.00 7.73 11.45
C VAL A 264 11.72 8.69 10.50
N GLY A 265 11.04 9.19 9.45
CA GLY A 265 11.61 10.19 8.55
C GLY A 265 11.93 11.52 9.23
N VAL A 266 11.12 11.95 10.20
CA VAL A 266 11.42 13.13 11.04
C VAL A 266 12.64 12.86 11.92
N TRP A 267 12.70 11.70 12.60
CA TRP A 267 13.83 11.33 13.47
C TRP A 267 15.15 11.22 12.72
N GLU A 268 15.15 10.59 11.53
CA GLU A 268 16.35 10.53 10.67
C GLU A 268 16.81 11.92 10.29
N ALA A 269 15.88 12.80 9.91
CA ALA A 269 16.23 14.15 9.53
C ALA A 269 16.72 14.98 10.73
N GLU A 270 16.23 14.72 11.95
CA GLU A 270 16.74 15.26 13.22
C GLU A 270 18.11 14.74 13.61
N GLY A 271 18.61 13.68 12.96
CA GLY A 271 19.89 13.07 13.29
C GLY A 271 19.83 12.17 14.51
N VAL A 272 18.64 11.69 14.89
CA VAL A 272 18.47 10.69 15.95
C VAL A 272 19.32 9.46 15.60
N THR A 273 20.01 8.94 16.60
CA THR A 273 20.85 7.75 16.47
C THR A 273 20.46 6.71 17.52
N ILE A 274 20.72 5.45 17.21
CA ILE A 274 20.47 4.30 18.09
C ILE A 274 21.74 3.47 18.24
N THR A 275 21.92 2.89 19.43
CA THR A 275 23.07 2.03 19.72
C THR A 275 23.00 0.71 18.93
N LYS A 276 24.16 0.06 18.76
CA LYS A 276 24.26 -1.24 18.06
C LYS A 276 23.34 -2.33 18.66
N ARG A 277 23.16 -2.32 19.99
CA ARG A 277 22.26 -3.27 20.68
C ARG A 277 20.81 -3.05 20.26
N TYR A 278 20.34 -1.81 20.26
CA TYR A 278 18.99 -1.47 19.82
C TYR A 278 18.80 -1.74 18.33
N SER A 279 19.78 -1.40 17.49
CA SER A 279 19.75 -1.72 16.05
C SER A 279 19.56 -3.23 15.82
N THR A 280 20.36 -4.07 16.47
CA THR A 280 20.26 -5.54 16.34
C THR A 280 18.90 -6.06 16.82
N CYS A 281 18.40 -5.56 17.95
CA CYS A 281 17.09 -5.92 18.48
C CYS A 281 15.94 -5.53 17.53
N LEU A 282 15.98 -4.31 16.98
CA LEU A 282 14.99 -3.82 16.03
C LEU A 282 15.00 -4.63 14.73
N PHE A 283 16.18 -5.02 14.23
CA PHE A 283 16.27 -5.82 13.01
C PHE A 283 15.65 -7.21 13.21
N TRP A 284 16.09 -7.97 14.21
CA TRP A 284 15.60 -9.33 14.43
C TRP A 284 14.15 -9.36 14.92
N GLY A 285 13.77 -8.42 15.79
CA GLY A 285 12.39 -8.26 16.23
C GLY A 285 11.47 -7.89 15.07
N GLY A 286 11.89 -6.95 14.23
CA GLY A 286 11.17 -6.56 13.02
C GLY A 286 11.02 -7.72 12.03
N LEU A 287 12.09 -8.47 11.77
CA LEU A 287 12.04 -9.64 10.90
C LEU A 287 11.08 -10.71 11.44
N THR A 288 11.16 -11.02 12.73
CA THR A 288 10.31 -12.04 13.37
C THR A 288 8.84 -11.64 13.31
N ILE A 289 8.52 -10.39 13.69
CA ILE A 289 7.14 -9.87 13.63
C ILE A 289 6.65 -9.82 12.18
N GLY A 290 7.50 -9.42 11.23
CA GLY A 290 7.17 -9.36 9.81
C GLY A 290 6.79 -10.74 9.25
N VAL A 291 7.61 -11.76 9.51
CA VAL A 291 7.33 -13.14 9.11
C VAL A 291 6.08 -13.66 9.81
N ALA A 292 5.95 -13.47 11.13
CA ALA A 292 4.76 -13.89 11.87
C ALA A 292 3.47 -13.26 11.31
N THR A 293 3.51 -11.97 10.95
CA THR A 293 2.36 -11.27 10.36
C THR A 293 1.97 -11.84 9.00
N ILE A 294 2.95 -12.20 8.16
CA ILE A 294 2.69 -12.83 6.86
C ILE A 294 1.99 -14.19 7.03
N TYR A 295 2.40 -15.00 8.00
CA TYR A 295 1.87 -16.35 8.17
C TYR A 295 0.59 -16.41 9.01
N ALA A 296 0.25 -15.33 9.73
CA ALA A 296 -0.99 -15.23 10.48
C ALA A 296 -2.26 -15.17 9.60
N ILE A 297 -2.15 -15.11 8.27
CA ILE A 297 -3.31 -15.27 7.38
C ILE A 297 -3.80 -16.72 7.28
N LEU A 298 -2.94 -17.71 7.53
CA LEU A 298 -3.22 -19.13 7.25
C LEU A 298 -4.55 -19.66 7.83
N PRO A 299 -4.96 -19.31 9.06
CA PRO A 299 -6.26 -19.75 9.56
C PRO A 299 -7.44 -19.29 8.70
N GLN A 300 -7.38 -18.10 8.11
CA GLN A 300 -8.42 -17.61 7.19
C GLN A 300 -8.48 -18.43 5.91
N TYR A 301 -7.35 -19.01 5.47
CA TYR A 301 -7.26 -19.82 4.26
C TYR A 301 -7.65 -21.28 4.48
N TRP A 302 -7.30 -21.84 5.64
CA TRP A 302 -7.66 -23.21 5.99
C TRP A 302 -9.13 -23.35 6.38
N TRP A 303 -9.75 -22.27 6.84
CA TRP A 303 -11.16 -22.23 7.22
C TRP A 303 -11.89 -21.05 6.57
N PRO A 304 -12.09 -21.06 5.24
CA PRO A 304 -12.72 -19.94 4.53
C PRO A 304 -14.16 -19.70 4.99
N ASP A 305 -14.88 -20.74 5.40
CA ASP A 305 -16.26 -20.66 5.89
C ASP A 305 -16.37 -20.30 7.38
N MET A 306 -15.26 -19.93 8.03
CA MET A 306 -15.28 -19.54 9.43
C MET A 306 -16.07 -18.24 9.63
N ASP A 307 -16.99 -18.25 10.60
CA ASP A 307 -17.68 -17.04 11.02
C ASP A 307 -16.70 -15.95 11.47
N THR A 308 -17.15 -14.71 11.39
CA THR A 308 -16.38 -13.58 11.91
C THR A 308 -16.18 -13.75 13.42
N ASN A 309 -14.93 -13.75 13.84
CA ASN A 309 -14.53 -13.93 15.23
C ASN A 309 -13.43 -12.94 15.62
N LEU A 310 -13.02 -12.96 16.88
CA LEU A 310 -12.02 -12.00 17.37
C LEU A 310 -10.69 -12.11 16.61
N TYR A 311 -10.29 -13.31 16.18
CA TYR A 311 -9.03 -13.51 15.47
C TYR A 311 -9.05 -12.84 14.10
N ASN A 312 -10.02 -13.17 13.26
CA ASN A 312 -10.05 -12.64 11.89
C ASN A 312 -10.34 -11.12 11.88
N LEU A 313 -11.15 -10.62 12.81
CA LEU A 313 -11.33 -9.20 13.02
C LEU A 313 -10.01 -8.51 13.42
N ALA A 314 -9.33 -9.01 14.46
CA ALA A 314 -8.11 -8.39 14.96
C ALA A 314 -6.99 -8.43 13.93
N TYR A 315 -6.82 -9.58 13.25
CA TYR A 315 -5.86 -9.74 12.17
C TYR A 315 -6.18 -8.76 11.04
N THR A 316 -7.37 -8.84 10.44
CA THR A 316 -7.76 -8.02 9.29
C THR A 316 -7.70 -6.53 9.59
N ALA A 317 -8.06 -6.10 10.81
CA ALA A 317 -7.97 -4.69 11.21
C ALA A 317 -6.51 -4.19 11.34
N SER A 318 -5.57 -5.02 11.79
CA SER A 318 -4.26 -4.56 12.28
C SER A 318 -3.04 -5.01 11.47
N PHE A 319 -3.11 -6.13 10.73
CA PHE A 319 -1.94 -6.81 10.16
C PHE A 319 -1.06 -5.89 9.30
N ARG A 320 -1.65 -5.01 8.48
CA ARG A 320 -0.90 -4.07 7.64
C ARG A 320 -0.06 -3.11 8.47
N THR A 321 -0.63 -2.60 9.57
CA THR A 321 0.06 -1.66 10.46
C THR A 321 1.16 -2.38 11.26
N ILE A 322 0.88 -3.60 11.74
CA ILE A 322 1.88 -4.43 12.45
C ILE A 322 3.05 -4.78 11.51
N PHE A 323 2.75 -5.20 10.28
CA PHE A 323 3.77 -5.48 9.27
C PHE A 323 4.62 -4.24 8.96
N SER A 324 4.00 -3.07 8.81
CA SER A 324 4.75 -1.83 8.57
C SER A 324 5.61 -1.40 9.76
N LEU A 325 5.17 -1.66 11.00
CA LEU A 325 6.02 -1.47 12.19
C LEU A 325 7.25 -2.38 12.13
N ALA A 326 7.08 -3.64 11.74
CA ALA A 326 8.17 -4.58 11.52
C ALA A 326 9.17 -4.10 10.46
N VAL A 327 8.67 -3.66 9.30
CA VAL A 327 9.50 -3.08 8.23
C VAL A 327 10.21 -1.80 8.70
N LEU A 328 9.52 -0.93 9.42
CA LEU A 328 10.10 0.29 9.99
C LEU A 328 11.16 0.01 11.03
N ALA A 329 11.00 -1.02 11.87
CA ALA A 329 12.03 -1.44 12.82
C ALA A 329 13.30 -1.90 12.09
N MET A 330 13.15 -2.71 11.03
CA MET A 330 14.29 -3.13 10.20
C MET A 330 14.93 -1.95 9.46
N ILE A 331 14.16 -1.00 8.94
CA ILE A 331 14.71 0.22 8.31
C ILE A 331 15.44 1.08 9.35
N ALA A 332 14.83 1.33 10.51
CA ALA A 332 15.42 2.12 11.59
C ALA A 332 16.72 1.51 12.10
N SER A 333 16.82 0.17 12.16
CA SER A 333 18.05 -0.53 12.53
C SER A 333 19.26 -0.13 11.66
N SER A 334 19.04 0.12 10.37
CA SER A 334 20.08 0.50 9.42
C SER A 334 20.22 2.02 9.32
N ALA A 335 19.10 2.74 9.20
CA ALA A 335 19.08 4.17 8.91
C ALA A 335 19.42 5.06 10.12
N LEU A 336 19.21 4.57 11.35
CA LEU A 336 19.49 5.32 12.58
C LEU A 336 20.71 4.79 13.35
N SER A 337 21.40 3.74 12.87
CA SER A 337 22.59 3.21 13.54
C SER A 337 23.69 4.26 13.69
N GLU A 338 24.29 4.33 14.88
CA GLU A 338 25.48 5.17 15.16
C GLU A 338 26.68 4.82 14.26
N ASN A 339 26.79 3.54 13.88
CA ASN A 339 27.78 3.01 12.93
C ASN A 339 27.02 2.24 11.83
N PRO A 340 26.65 2.90 10.71
CA PRO A 340 25.78 2.34 9.67
C PRO A 340 26.45 1.29 8.77
#